data_AF-A0A9W9JUK5-F1
#
_entry.id   AF-A0A9W9JUK5-F1
#
_cell.length_a   1.000
_cell.length_b   1.000
_cell.length_c   1.000
_cell.angle_alpha   90.00
_cell.angle_beta   90.00
_cell.angle_gamma   90.00
#
_symmetry.space_group_name_H-M   'P 1'
#
loop_
_entity.id
_entity.type
_entity.pdbx_description
1 polymer ?
#
loop_
_entity_poly.entity_id
_entity_poly.type
_entity_poly.pdbx_seq_one_letter_code
_entity_poly.pdbx_strand_id
1 'polypeptide(L)'
;MVKKGRVENRAERQHAKFSKNLGVQIIQELGPDAKSLSVFHRTPNFALPMRRKILYPEGQNRATSRYPELYDLRERYFGGFAYEWDDRNTLSNTPEARETFWESLW
;
A
#
# COMPACT_ATOMS: atom_id res chain seq x y z
N MET A 1 -13.33 -22.11 -17.71
CA MET A 1 -13.35 -21.23 -16.52
C MET A 1 -12.59 -21.95 -15.41
N VAL A 2 -11.28 -21.70 -15.29
CA VAL A 2 -10.41 -22.42 -14.33
C VAL A 2 -10.66 -21.83 -12.95
N LYS A 3 -11.28 -22.59 -12.05
CA LYS A 3 -11.35 -22.25 -10.63
C LYS A 3 -9.91 -22.22 -10.10
N LYS A 4 -9.35 -21.02 -9.86
CA LYS A 4 -8.11 -20.90 -9.07
C LYS A 4 -8.41 -21.50 -7.69
N GLY A 5 -7.86 -22.67 -7.42
CA GLY A 5 -7.92 -23.29 -6.09
C GLY A 5 -7.28 -22.34 -5.10
N ARG A 6 -8.07 -21.80 -4.16
CA ARG A 6 -7.53 -21.15 -2.97
C ARG A 6 -6.92 -22.27 -2.14
N VAL A 7 -5.63 -22.17 -1.81
CA VAL A 7 -5.01 -23.11 -0.87
C VAL A 7 -5.74 -22.96 0.46
N GLU A 8 -6.49 -23.98 0.86
CA GLU A 8 -7.25 -23.99 2.11
C GLU A 8 -6.29 -24.24 3.27
N ASN A 9 -5.80 -23.15 3.86
CA ASN A 9 -4.94 -23.16 5.04
C ASN A 9 -5.75 -23.20 6.35
N ARG A 10 -6.77 -24.06 6.44
CA ARG A 10 -7.60 -24.14 7.65
C ARG A 10 -7.02 -25.11 8.67
N ALA A 11 -6.86 -24.59 9.89
CA ALA A 11 -6.74 -25.29 11.17
C ALA A 11 -5.35 -25.73 11.69
N GLU A 12 -4.24 -25.43 11.03
CA GLU A 12 -2.90 -25.78 11.54
C GLU A 12 -2.13 -24.57 12.11
N ARG A 13 -1.18 -24.84 13.03
CA ARG A 13 -0.26 -23.82 13.54
C ARG A 13 0.72 -23.45 12.44
N GLN A 14 0.79 -22.17 12.08
CA GLN A 14 1.66 -21.71 11.01
C GLN A 14 2.83 -20.89 11.56
N HIS A 15 4.03 -21.31 11.16
CA HIS A 15 5.27 -20.62 11.44
C HIS A 15 5.82 -20.09 10.12
N ALA A 16 6.12 -18.80 10.07
CA ALA A 16 6.61 -18.21 8.85
C ALA A 16 7.76 -17.23 9.06
N LYS A 17 8.74 -17.32 8.16
CA LYS A 17 9.80 -16.35 7.94
C LYS A 17 9.62 -15.77 6.53
N PHE A 18 9.32 -14.49 6.45
CA PHE A 18 9.10 -13.82 5.17
C PHE A 18 10.07 -12.67 4.97
N SER A 19 10.33 -12.36 3.69
CA SER A 19 10.97 -11.11 3.29
C SER A 19 10.02 -9.93 3.57
N LYS A 20 10.61 -8.76 3.80
CA LYS A 20 10.00 -7.55 4.36
C LYS A 20 8.61 -7.20 3.80
N ASN A 21 8.50 -6.95 2.49
CA ASN A 21 7.26 -6.45 1.86
C ASN A 21 6.22 -7.55 1.68
N LEU A 22 6.67 -8.75 1.31
CA LEU A 22 5.80 -9.90 1.11
C LEU A 22 5.21 -10.39 2.45
N GLY A 23 5.97 -10.28 3.54
CA GLY A 23 5.54 -10.73 4.87
C GLY A 23 4.28 -10.02 5.36
N VAL A 24 4.21 -8.69 5.22
CA VAL A 24 3.03 -7.91 5.64
C VAL A 24 1.77 -8.39 4.93
N GLN A 25 1.84 -8.60 3.61
CA GLN A 25 0.69 -9.06 2.82
C GLN A 25 0.28 -10.49 3.17
N ILE A 26 1.25 -11.40 3.32
CA ILE A 26 0.94 -12.79 3.69
C ILE A 26 0.34 -12.86 5.09
N ILE A 27 0.85 -12.10 6.05
CA ILE A 27 0.29 -12.05 7.41
C ILE A 27 -1.14 -11.51 7.38
N GLN A 28 -1.42 -10.48 6.57
CA GLN A 28 -2.78 -9.94 6.40
C GLN A 28 -3.75 -10.96 5.82
N GLU A 29 -3.31 -11.78 4.85
CA GLU A 29 -4.16 -12.81 4.23
C GLU A 29 -4.34 -14.05 5.11
N LEU A 30 -3.29 -14.47 5.85
CA LEU A 30 -3.35 -15.66 6.72
C LEU A 30 -3.99 -15.38 8.09
N GLY A 31 -3.84 -14.16 8.62
CA GLY A 31 -4.27 -13.80 9.97
C GLY A 31 -5.74 -14.14 10.29
N PRO A 32 -6.71 -13.80 9.41
CA PRO A 32 -8.12 -14.11 9.65
C PRO A 32 -8.46 -15.61 9.66
N ASP A 33 -7.70 -16.43 8.94
CA ASP A 33 -7.99 -17.86 8.74
C ASP A 33 -7.18 -18.78 9.68
N ALA A 34 -6.08 -18.29 10.26
CA ALA A 34 -5.19 -19.07 11.12
C ALA A 34 -5.69 -19.16 12.57
N LYS A 35 -5.62 -20.37 13.17
CA LYS A 35 -5.89 -20.56 14.61
C LYS A 35 -4.83 -19.87 15.49
N SER A 36 -3.59 -19.86 15.03
CA SER A 36 -2.45 -19.18 15.67
C SER A 36 -1.36 -18.94 14.63
N LEU A 37 -0.86 -17.71 14.57
CA LEU A 37 0.18 -17.28 13.64
C LEU A 37 1.37 -16.71 14.43
N SER A 38 2.55 -17.31 14.24
CA SER A 38 3.79 -16.81 14.83
C SER A 38 4.66 -16.15 13.76
N VAL A 39 4.98 -14.87 13.95
CA VAL A 39 5.77 -14.07 13.01
C VAL A 39 7.15 -13.78 13.60
N PHE A 40 8.20 -14.24 12.93
CA PHE A 40 9.58 -14.02 13.35
C PHE A 40 10.18 -12.82 12.61
N HIS A 41 10.24 -11.68 13.27
CA HIS A 41 10.84 -10.46 12.73
C HIS A 41 12.34 -10.41 13.05
N ARG A 42 13.18 -10.19 12.02
CA ARG A 42 14.60 -9.83 12.22
C ARG A 42 14.79 -8.31 12.35
N THR A 43 14.19 -7.57 11.43
CA THR A 43 14.23 -6.10 11.40
C THR A 43 12.86 -5.59 10.99
N PRO A 44 12.20 -4.75 11.81
CA PRO A 44 10.90 -4.18 11.47
C PRO A 44 11.03 -3.24 10.25
N ASN A 45 9.92 -3.07 9.53
CA ASN A 45 9.82 -2.10 8.42
C ASN A 45 8.69 -1.13 8.72
N PHE A 46 8.81 0.08 8.18
CA PHE A 46 7.67 0.99 8.11
C PHE A 46 6.73 0.52 7.01
N ALA A 47 5.50 0.20 7.37
CA ALA A 47 4.43 -0.16 6.44
C ALA A 47 3.42 0.99 6.38
N LEU A 48 3.31 1.61 5.21
CA LEU A 48 2.35 2.69 4.98
C LEU A 48 0.96 2.11 4.66
N PRO A 49 -0.13 2.80 5.06
CA PRO A 49 -1.49 2.36 4.75
C PRO A 49 -1.72 2.37 3.24
N MET A 50 -2.15 1.24 2.67
CA MET A 50 -2.43 1.12 1.24
C MET A 50 -3.67 1.92 0.80
N ARG A 51 -4.56 2.29 1.73
CA ARG A 51 -5.83 3.02 1.48
C ARG A 51 -6.64 2.37 0.32
N ARG A 52 -6.72 1.03 0.32
CA ARG A 52 -7.37 0.24 -0.75
C ARG A 52 -8.84 0.64 -0.89
N LYS A 53 -9.23 1.13 -2.06
CA LYS A 53 -10.62 1.47 -2.41
C LYS A 53 -11.17 0.48 -3.43
N ILE A 54 -12.48 0.24 -3.39
CA ILE A 54 -13.19 -0.51 -4.43
C ILE A 54 -13.32 0.39 -5.65
N LEU A 55 -12.95 -0.11 -6.83
CA LEU A 55 -13.05 0.62 -8.09
C LEU A 55 -14.31 0.19 -8.84
N TYR A 56 -15.31 1.06 -8.90
CA TYR A 56 -16.53 0.83 -9.67
C TYR A 56 -16.34 1.26 -11.14
N PRO A 57 -17.02 0.61 -12.11
CA PRO A 57 -16.89 0.91 -13.53
C PRO A 57 -17.10 2.39 -13.87
N GLU A 58 -18.08 3.06 -13.25
CA GLU A 58 -18.39 4.47 -13.49
C GLU A 58 -17.23 5.38 -13.04
N GLY A 59 -16.58 5.03 -11.94
CA GLY A 59 -15.39 5.73 -11.45
C GLY A 59 -14.19 5.54 -12.37
N GLN A 60 -13.99 4.33 -12.87
CA GLN A 60 -12.91 4.02 -13.82
C GLN A 60 -13.10 4.75 -15.15
N ASN A 61 -14.31 4.74 -15.70
CA ASN A 61 -14.63 5.43 -16.96
C ASN A 61 -14.42 6.94 -16.85
N ARG A 62 -14.77 7.55 -15.71
CA ARG A 62 -14.45 8.96 -15.44
C ARG A 62 -12.94 9.20 -15.42
N ALA A 63 -12.17 8.30 -14.80
CA ALA A 63 -10.72 8.43 -14.71
C ALA A 63 -10.00 8.30 -16.07
N THR A 64 -10.56 7.55 -17.03
CA THR A 64 -9.96 7.39 -18.37
C THR A 64 -9.72 8.71 -19.08
N SER A 65 -10.60 9.70 -18.88
CA SER A 65 -10.42 11.05 -19.44
C SER A 65 -9.11 11.73 -19.02
N ARG A 66 -8.56 11.34 -17.86
CA ARG A 66 -7.31 11.88 -17.29
C ARG A 66 -6.06 11.10 -17.69
N TYR A 67 -6.20 9.97 -18.39
CA TYR A 67 -5.06 9.11 -18.72
C TYR A 67 -3.97 9.82 -19.53
N PRO A 68 -4.28 10.67 -20.53
CA PRO A 68 -3.25 11.42 -21.25
C PRO A 68 -2.38 12.27 -20.31
N GLU A 69 -3.01 12.99 -19.37
CA GLU A 69 -2.32 13.77 -18.33
C GLU A 69 -1.47 12.87 -17.43
N LEU A 70 -2.04 11.76 -16.93
CA LEU A 70 -1.32 10.85 -16.03
C LEU A 70 -0.09 10.19 -16.69
N TYR A 71 -0.16 9.88 -17.99
CA TYR A 71 0.97 9.31 -18.73
C TYR A 71 2.08 10.33 -18.97
N ASP A 72 1.73 11.57 -19.21
CA ASP A 72 2.68 12.68 -19.33
C ASP A 72 3.36 12.97 -17.97
N LEU A 73 2.59 13.01 -16.87
CA LEU A 73 3.15 13.14 -15.52
C LEU A 73 4.10 12.00 -15.16
N ARG A 74 3.79 10.76 -15.53
CA ARG A 74 4.66 9.59 -15.31
C ARG A 74 6.06 9.77 -15.92
N GLU A 75 6.16 10.43 -17.08
CA GLU A 75 7.45 10.65 -17.75
C GLU A 75 8.21 11.84 -17.18
N ARG A 76 7.49 12.83 -16.64
CA ARG A 76 8.08 14.06 -16.11
C ARG A 76 8.47 13.96 -14.63
N TYR A 77 7.73 13.19 -13.83
CA TYR A 77 7.93 13.16 -12.38
C TYR A 77 8.93 12.11 -11.93
N PHE A 78 9.71 12.44 -10.89
CA PHE A 78 10.88 11.67 -10.45
C PHE A 78 10.59 10.18 -10.22
N GLY A 79 9.48 9.88 -9.55
CA GLY A 79 9.09 8.51 -9.20
C GLY A 79 8.24 7.79 -10.24
N GLY A 80 7.89 8.45 -11.36
CA GLY A 80 6.90 7.94 -12.31
C GLY A 80 5.48 7.80 -11.74
N PHE A 81 5.20 8.47 -10.62
CA PHE A 81 3.87 8.57 -10.01
C PHE A 81 3.29 9.95 -10.25
N ALA A 82 1.97 10.10 -10.11
CA ALA A 82 1.26 11.38 -10.29
C ALA A 82 1.36 12.32 -9.07
N TYR A 83 2.48 12.27 -8.34
CA TYR A 83 2.82 13.16 -7.24
C TYR A 83 4.33 13.43 -7.26
N GLU A 84 4.73 14.61 -6.79
CA GLU A 84 6.12 15.05 -6.82
C GLU A 84 6.55 15.52 -5.42
N TRP A 85 7.85 15.83 -5.28
CA TRP A 85 8.42 16.47 -4.11
C TRP A 85 7.67 17.76 -3.74
N ASP A 86 7.67 18.04 -2.44
CA ASP A 86 7.33 19.37 -1.94
C ASP A 86 8.63 20.18 -1.84
N ASP A 87 8.71 21.29 -2.57
CA ASP A 87 9.92 22.13 -2.66
C ASP A 87 10.22 22.91 -1.37
N ARG A 88 9.31 22.89 -0.39
CA ARG A 88 9.49 23.60 0.88
C ARG A 88 10.43 22.82 1.79
N ASN A 89 11.27 23.53 2.54
CA ASN A 89 12.10 22.91 3.55
C ASN A 89 11.23 22.39 4.73
N THR A 90 11.41 21.13 5.11
CA THR A 90 10.65 20.51 6.21
C THR A 90 10.68 21.30 7.52
N LEU A 91 11.82 21.93 7.83
CA LEU A 91 12.03 22.65 9.09
C LEU A 91 11.73 24.15 9.00
N SER A 92 11.43 24.69 7.81
CA SER A 92 10.97 26.08 7.68
C SER A 92 9.49 26.26 8.05
N ASN A 93 8.72 25.17 8.07
CA ASN A 93 7.32 25.19 8.52
C ASN A 93 7.23 25.07 10.04
N THR A 94 6.16 25.63 10.63
CA THR A 94 5.85 25.39 12.04
C THR A 94 5.56 23.90 12.28
N PRO A 95 5.78 23.38 13.50
CA PRO A 95 5.46 21.99 13.83
C PRO A 95 4.03 21.59 13.46
N GLU A 96 3.05 22.47 13.70
CA GLU A 96 1.63 22.23 13.46
C GLU A 96 1.30 22.16 11.97
N ALA A 97 1.89 23.06 11.16
CA ALA A 97 1.74 23.04 9.72
C ALA A 97 2.35 21.78 9.09
N ARG A 98 3.48 21.32 9.63
CA ARG A 98 4.14 20.09 9.19
C ARG A 98 3.33 18.85 9.53
N GLU A 99 2.77 18.77 10.73
CA GLU A 99 1.91 17.67 11.15
C GLU A 99 0.65 17.59 10.28
N THR A 100 -0.01 18.74 10.06
CA THR A 100 -1.19 18.83 9.19
C THR A 100 -0.89 18.34 7.78
N PHE A 101 0.29 18.68 7.24
CA PHE A 101 0.73 18.21 5.93
C PHE A 101 0.97 16.70 5.93
N TRP A 102 1.67 16.15 6.92
CA TRP A 102 1.91 14.71 7.02
C TRP A 102 0.61 13.91 7.16
N GLU A 103 -0.34 14.37 7.97
CA GLU A 103 -1.67 13.76 8.11
C GLU A 103 -2.48 13.82 6.81
N SER A 104 -2.29 14.86 5.99
CA SER A 104 -2.94 14.90 4.67
C SER A 104 -2.43 13.80 3.72
N LEU A 105 -1.16 13.41 3.87
CA LEU A 105 -0.53 12.34 3.10
C LEU A 105 -0.83 10.95 3.68
N TRP A 106 -0.98 10.84 5.00
CA TRP A 106 -1.15 9.61 5.78
C TRP A 106 -2.53 8.96 5.68
#